data_AF-A0A550GM02-F1
#
_entry.id   AF-A0A550GM02-F1
#
_cell.length_a   1.000
_cell.length_b   1.000
_cell.length_c   1.000
_cell.angle_alpha   90.00
_cell.angle_beta   90.00
_cell.angle_gamma   90.00
#
_symmetry.space_group_name_H-M   'P 1'
#
loop_
_entity.id
_entity.type
_entity.pdbx_description
1 polymer ?
#
loop_
_entity_poly.entity_id
_entity_poly.type
_entity_poly.pdbx_seq_one_letter_code
_entity_poly.pdbx_strand_id
1 'polypeptide(L)'
;MIWDFWKKYSYKRKRILSVIIILIIALIVTASGLLVSINLEEAESINNNLNQTINYLTEEGGIVQFIFGNNFMICLIMFIPIIGPIIGFYALFNTGIVINAIAIVEGYPTSLVFTALFLTPVAWIEYIAYSIAISESVWLFRRFTQKR
;
A
#
# COMPACT_ATOMS: atom_id res chain seq x y z
N MET A 1 -30.13 5.77 -0.21
CA MET A 1 -29.80 4.33 -0.09
C MET A 1 -28.51 4.08 0.71
N ILE A 2 -27.34 4.66 0.34
CA ILE A 2 -26.07 4.50 1.10
C ILE A 2 -26.13 5.13 2.51
N TRP A 3 -26.82 6.25 2.67
CA TRP A 3 -26.92 6.97 3.95
C TRP A 3 -27.73 6.24 5.03
N ASP A 4 -28.80 5.52 4.66
CA ASP A 4 -29.60 4.72 5.60
C ASP A 4 -28.88 3.45 6.03
N PHE A 5 -28.13 2.83 5.11
CA PHE A 5 -27.26 1.69 5.40
C PHE A 5 -26.28 2.05 6.53
N TRP A 6 -25.60 3.20 6.42
CA TRP A 6 -24.64 3.68 7.41
C TRP A 6 -25.23 4.04 8.78
N LYS A 7 -26.53 4.36 8.88
CA LYS A 7 -27.17 4.65 10.18
C LYS A 7 -27.49 3.38 10.98
N LYS A 8 -27.82 2.27 10.30
CA LYS A 8 -28.30 1.02 10.92
C LYS A 8 -27.20 0.16 11.56
N TYR A 9 -25.95 0.30 11.14
CA TYR A 9 -24.85 -0.53 11.66
C TYR A 9 -24.32 -0.05 13.01
N SER A 10 -23.84 -1.00 13.83
CA SER A 10 -23.07 -0.70 15.03
C SER A 10 -21.73 -0.05 14.68
N TYR A 11 -21.17 0.73 15.61
CA TYR A 11 -19.88 1.40 15.43
C TYR A 11 -18.74 0.43 15.03
N LYS A 12 -18.69 -0.76 15.65
CA LYS A 12 -17.71 -1.81 15.32
C LYS A 12 -17.80 -2.26 13.86
N ARG A 13 -19.02 -2.48 13.36
CA ARG A 13 -19.24 -2.88 11.96
C ARG A 13 -18.82 -1.79 10.98
N LYS A 14 -19.10 -0.52 11.29
CA LYS A 14 -18.66 0.62 10.46
C LYS A 14 -17.13 0.68 10.35
N ARG A 15 -16.42 0.44 11.46
CA ARG A 15 -14.94 0.40 11.46
C ARG A 15 -14.40 -0.72 10.59
N ILE A 16 -14.89 -1.95 10.78
CA ILE A 16 -14.46 -3.12 9.98
C ILE A 16 -14.74 -2.88 8.48
N LEU A 17 -15.93 -2.37 8.14
CA LEU A 17 -16.27 -2.04 6.76
C LEU A 17 -15.36 -0.96 6.18
N SER A 18 -14.94 0.03 6.99
CA SER A 18 -13.99 1.06 6.54
C SER A 18 -12.64 0.45 6.19
N VAL A 19 -12.13 -0.47 7.02
CA VAL A 19 -10.88 -1.19 6.73
C VAL A 19 -11.01 -2.01 5.44
N ILE A 20 -12.11 -2.75 5.25
CA ILE A 20 -12.32 -3.55 4.02
C ILE A 20 -12.40 -2.65 2.78
N ILE A 21 -13.11 -1.53 2.85
CA ILE A 21 -13.21 -0.58 1.74
C ILE A 21 -11.83 -0.01 1.41
N ILE A 22 -11.05 0.38 2.41
CA ILE A 22 -9.71 0.91 2.19
C ILE A 22 -8.77 -0.15 1.66
N LEU A 23 -8.90 -1.41 2.08
CA LEU A 23 -8.12 -2.52 1.52
C LEU A 23 -8.40 -2.70 0.02
N ILE A 24 -9.67 -2.64 -0.38
CA ILE A 24 -10.05 -2.69 -1.81
C ILE A 24 -9.46 -1.49 -2.56
N ILE A 25 -9.56 -0.28 -1.99
CA ILE A 25 -8.96 0.92 -2.59
C ILE A 25 -7.44 0.79 -2.70
N ALA A 26 -6.76 0.27 -1.68
CA ALA A 26 -5.33 0.03 -1.68
C ALA A 26 -4.91 -0.88 -2.84
N LEU A 27 -5.61 -1.99 -3.05
CA LEU A 27 -5.38 -2.90 -4.18
C LEU A 27 -5.59 -2.19 -5.52
N ILE A 28 -6.63 -1.37 -5.65
CA ILE A 28 -6.90 -0.60 -6.88
C ILE A 28 -5.81 0.43 -7.14
N VAL A 29 -5.33 1.13 -6.10
CA VAL A 29 -4.27 2.13 -6.19
C VAL A 29 -2.94 1.50 -6.60
N THR A 30 -2.60 0.32 -6.06
CA THR A 30 -1.42 -0.39 -6.55
C THR A 30 -1.61 -0.86 -7.99
N ALA A 31 -2.80 -1.39 -8.32
CA ALA A 31 -3.10 -1.83 -9.68
C ALA A 31 -3.03 -0.68 -10.70
N SER A 32 -3.39 0.55 -10.32
CA SER A 32 -3.26 1.70 -11.22
C SER A 32 -1.80 2.08 -11.50
N GLY A 33 -0.90 1.86 -10.54
CA GLY A 33 0.55 2.01 -10.74
C GLY A 33 1.11 1.09 -11.83
N LEU A 34 0.50 -0.08 -12.02
CA LEU A 34 0.86 -1.02 -13.09
C LEU A 34 0.57 -0.48 -14.50
N LEU A 35 -0.34 0.49 -14.60
CA LEU A 35 -0.79 1.06 -15.88
C LEU A 35 0.02 2.29 -16.30
N VAL A 36 0.95 2.73 -15.44
CA VAL A 36 1.82 3.86 -15.75
C VAL A 36 2.78 3.45 -16.86
N SER A 37 2.73 4.18 -17.98
CA SER A 37 3.67 3.98 -19.07
C SER A 37 5.04 4.53 -18.67
N ILE A 38 5.98 3.62 -18.40
CA ILE A 38 7.40 3.93 -18.20
C ILE A 38 8.20 3.33 -19.37
N ASN A 39 9.29 4.00 -19.77
CA ASN A 39 10.16 3.48 -20.82
C ASN A 39 11.16 2.45 -20.26
N LEU A 40 11.89 1.77 -21.14
CA LEU A 40 12.85 0.74 -20.72
C LEU A 40 13.97 1.31 -19.84
N GLU A 41 14.49 2.50 -20.16
CA GLU A 41 15.56 3.15 -19.39
C GLU A 41 15.12 3.46 -17.95
N GLU A 42 13.91 3.97 -17.78
CA GLU A 42 13.31 4.26 -16.47
C GLU A 42 13.02 2.97 -15.71
N ALA A 43 12.50 1.94 -16.37
CA ALA A 43 12.26 0.63 -15.78
C ALA A 43 13.57 -0.03 -15.30
N GLU A 44 14.63 0.02 -16.11
CA GLU A 44 15.96 -0.46 -15.75
C GLU A 44 16.52 0.32 -14.56
N SER A 45 16.37 1.65 -14.53
CA SER A 45 16.80 2.48 -13.41
C SER A 45 16.11 2.07 -12.10
N ILE A 46 14.78 1.93 -12.12
CA ILE A 46 14.00 1.50 -10.96
C ILE A 46 14.41 0.09 -10.51
N ASN A 47 14.53 -0.86 -11.44
CA ASN A 47 14.91 -2.24 -11.12
C ASN A 47 16.34 -2.32 -10.56
N ASN A 48 17.28 -1.54 -11.10
CA ASN A 48 18.65 -1.48 -10.61
C ASN A 48 18.73 -0.90 -9.19
N ASN A 49 17.98 0.17 -8.90
CA ASN A 49 17.90 0.73 -7.54
C ASN A 49 17.32 -0.29 -6.54
N LEU A 50 16.30 -1.04 -6.94
CA LEU A 50 15.72 -2.12 -6.14
C LEU A 50 16.74 -3.23 -5.88
N ASN A 51 17.40 -3.72 -6.93
CA ASN A 51 18.39 -4.80 -6.83
C ASN A 51 19.61 -4.39 -6.00
N GLN A 52 20.09 -3.15 -6.13
CA GLN A 52 21.15 -2.61 -5.27
C GLN A 52 20.73 -2.63 -3.80
N THR A 53 19.51 -2.18 -3.50
CA THR A 53 18.96 -2.20 -2.15
C THR A 53 18.86 -3.63 -1.61
N ILE A 54 18.31 -4.56 -2.40
CA ILE A 54 18.17 -5.98 -2.02
C ILE A 54 19.54 -6.61 -1.77
N ASN A 55 20.51 -6.42 -2.66
CA ASN A 55 21.84 -7.01 -2.56
C ASN A 55 22.55 -6.50 -1.31
N TYR A 56 22.57 -5.19 -1.10
CA TYR A 56 23.14 -4.58 0.10
C TYR A 56 22.51 -5.15 1.39
N LEU A 57 21.18 -5.23 1.46
CA LEU A 57 20.49 -5.75 2.64
C LEU A 57 20.66 -7.25 2.84
N THR A 58 20.90 -8.00 1.76
CA THR A 58 21.18 -9.44 1.80
C THR A 58 22.59 -9.69 2.36
N GLU A 59 23.58 -8.91 1.92
CA GLU A 59 24.95 -8.96 2.43
C GLU A 59 25.04 -8.62 3.92
N GLU A 60 24.27 -7.63 4.37
CA GLU A 60 24.17 -7.22 5.78
C GLU A 60 23.26 -8.14 6.63
N GLY A 61 22.62 -9.16 6.04
CA GLY A 61 21.74 -10.10 6.72
C GLY A 61 20.46 -9.48 7.32
N GLY A 62 20.08 -8.29 6.85
CA GLY A 62 19.06 -7.42 7.45
C GLY A 62 17.78 -7.24 6.64
N ILE A 63 17.61 -7.96 5.53
CA ILE A 63 16.53 -7.72 4.56
C ILE A 63 15.13 -7.75 5.16
N VAL A 64 14.85 -8.72 6.04
CA VAL A 64 13.52 -8.85 6.68
C VAL A 64 13.26 -7.70 7.65
N GLN A 65 14.26 -7.35 8.47
CA GLN A 65 14.18 -6.26 9.43
C GLN A 65 14.01 -4.92 8.73
N PHE A 66 14.68 -4.72 7.60
CA PHE A 66 14.56 -3.51 6.81
C PHE A 66 13.19 -3.39 6.14
N ILE A 67 12.71 -4.44 5.48
CA ILE A 67 11.37 -4.45 4.86
C ILE A 67 10.30 -4.17 5.94
N PHE A 68 10.36 -4.89 7.06
CA PHE A 68 9.44 -4.68 8.17
C PHE A 68 9.55 -3.27 8.74
N GLY A 69 10.76 -2.80 9.04
CA GLY A 69 11.01 -1.50 9.66
C GLY A 69 10.56 -0.33 8.78
N ASN A 70 10.88 -0.39 7.48
CA ASN A 70 10.43 0.59 6.50
C ASN A 70 8.90 0.64 6.45
N ASN A 71 8.26 -0.52 6.27
CA ASN A 71 6.80 -0.58 6.19
C ASN A 71 6.12 -0.18 7.50
N PHE A 72 6.71 -0.51 8.64
CA PHE A 72 6.24 -0.11 9.96
C PHE A 72 6.28 1.41 10.13
N MET A 73 7.40 2.06 9.76
CA MET A 73 7.52 3.52 9.83
C MET A 73 6.52 4.23 8.92
N ILE A 74 6.35 3.76 7.68
CA ILE A 74 5.33 4.29 6.77
C ILE A 74 3.94 4.11 7.38
N CYS A 75 3.63 2.93 7.95
CA CYS A 75 2.35 2.66 8.60
C CYS A 75 2.05 3.64 9.75
N LEU A 76 3.04 3.96 10.59
CA LEU A 76 2.87 4.92 11.67
C LEU A 76 2.48 6.31 11.16
N ILE A 77 3.08 6.75 10.06
CA ILE A 77 2.75 8.02 9.40
C ILE A 77 1.30 8.00 8.87
N MET A 78 0.81 6.84 8.41
CA MET A 78 -0.55 6.70 7.89
C MET A 78 -1.66 6.98 8.91
N PHE A 79 -1.37 6.96 10.21
CA PHE A 79 -2.34 7.34 11.24
C PHE A 79 -2.61 8.85 11.32
N ILE A 80 -1.75 9.69 10.73
CA ILE A 80 -1.93 11.15 10.75
C ILE A 80 -3.18 11.50 9.94
N PRO A 81 -4.17 12.22 10.52
CA PRO A 81 -5.36 12.69 9.81
C PRO A 81 -5.03 13.41 8.50
N ILE A 82 -5.75 13.09 7.42
CA ILE A 82 -5.58 13.64 6.05
C ILE A 82 -4.25 13.24 5.39
N ILE A 83 -3.12 13.55 6.02
CA ILE A 83 -1.77 13.33 5.48
C ILE A 83 -1.48 11.84 5.31
N GLY A 84 -1.88 11.03 6.29
CA GLY A 84 -1.62 9.60 6.30
C GLY A 84 -2.18 8.86 5.09
N PRO A 85 -3.47 9.02 4.72
CA PRO A 85 -4.02 8.48 3.49
C PRO A 85 -3.27 8.88 2.22
N ILE A 86 -2.83 10.13 2.11
CA ILE A 86 -2.08 10.62 0.94
C ILE A 86 -0.76 9.86 0.82
N ILE A 87 0.01 9.80 1.91
CA ILE A 87 1.30 9.10 1.94
C ILE A 87 1.12 7.61 1.69
N GLY A 88 0.10 6.99 2.29
CA GLY A 88 -0.16 5.57 2.13
C GLY A 88 -0.56 5.18 0.72
N PHE A 89 -1.46 5.94 0.09
CA PHE A 89 -1.81 5.68 -1.30
C PHE A 89 -0.66 6.01 -2.26
N TYR A 90 0.15 7.02 -1.96
CA TYR A 90 1.37 7.29 -2.73
C TYR A 90 2.37 6.12 -2.66
N ALA A 91 2.60 5.56 -1.47
CA ALA A 91 3.46 4.39 -1.31
C ALA A 91 2.93 3.18 -2.10
N LEU A 92 1.63 2.86 -1.95
CA LEU A 92 0.98 1.76 -2.66
C LEU A 92 1.00 1.92 -4.18
N PHE A 93 0.83 3.15 -4.68
CA PHE A 93 0.93 3.46 -6.10
C PHE A 93 2.35 3.25 -6.64
N ASN A 94 3.37 3.70 -5.91
CA ASN A 94 4.77 3.46 -6.27
C ASN A 94 5.13 1.98 -6.25
N THR A 95 4.59 1.19 -5.31
CA THR A 95 4.73 -0.27 -5.35
C THR A 95 4.22 -0.85 -6.68
N GLY A 96 3.11 -0.34 -7.20
CA GLY A 96 2.61 -0.70 -8.53
C GLY A 96 3.58 -0.34 -9.67
N ILE A 97 4.18 0.86 -9.62
CA ILE A 97 5.20 1.27 -10.60
C ILE A 97 6.42 0.35 -10.54
N VAL A 98 6.90 0.00 -9.35
CA VAL A 98 8.04 -0.92 -9.17
C VAL A 98 7.72 -2.30 -9.76
N ILE A 99 6.52 -2.82 -9.53
CA ILE A 99 6.07 -4.09 -10.15
C ILE A 99 6.07 -3.98 -11.67
N ASN A 100 5.62 -2.85 -12.23
CA ASN A 100 5.64 -2.63 -13.67
C ASN A 100 7.07 -2.59 -14.24
N ALA A 101 7.99 -1.91 -13.53
CA ALA A 101 9.40 -1.84 -13.91
C ALA A 101 10.05 -3.23 -13.94
N ILE A 102 9.82 -4.05 -12.91
CA ILE A 102 10.29 -5.44 -12.86
C ILE A 102 9.72 -6.23 -14.05
N ALA A 103 8.43 -6.10 -14.33
CA ALA A 103 7.78 -6.81 -15.42
C ALA A 103 8.39 -6.45 -16.80
N ILE A 104 8.68 -5.17 -17.03
CA ILE A 104 9.31 -4.69 -18.27
C ILE A 104 10.73 -5.24 -18.42
N VAL A 105 11.56 -5.12 -17.38
CA VAL A 105 12.98 -5.53 -17.42
C VAL A 105 13.12 -7.04 -17.58
N GLU A 106 12.32 -7.82 -16.86
CA GLU A 106 12.38 -9.28 -16.88
C GLU A 106 11.56 -9.90 -18.04
N GLY A 107 10.82 -9.09 -18.79
CA GLY A 107 9.97 -9.56 -19.90
C GLY A 107 8.77 -10.40 -19.46
N TYR A 108 8.29 -10.22 -18.22
CA TYR A 108 7.13 -10.92 -17.69
C TYR A 108 5.83 -10.13 -17.89
N PRO A 109 4.67 -10.80 -17.96
CA PRO A 109 3.39 -10.12 -17.85
C PRO A 109 3.27 -9.40 -16.50
N THR A 110 2.91 -8.11 -16.49
CA THR A 110 2.76 -7.31 -15.27
C THR A 110 1.77 -7.93 -14.28
N SER A 111 0.72 -8.61 -14.77
CA SER A 111 -0.24 -9.34 -13.94
C SER A 111 0.38 -10.51 -13.17
N LEU A 112 1.38 -11.18 -13.74
CA LEU A 112 2.09 -12.29 -13.10
C LEU A 112 2.93 -11.77 -11.93
N VAL A 113 3.71 -10.71 -12.15
CA VAL A 113 4.55 -10.10 -11.10
C VAL A 113 3.67 -9.52 -9.98
N PHE A 114 2.56 -8.85 -10.33
CA PHE A 114 1.59 -8.37 -9.35
C PHE A 114 0.98 -9.51 -8.51
N THR A 115 0.61 -10.62 -9.14
CA THR A 115 0.05 -11.77 -8.41
C THR A 115 1.10 -12.43 -7.51
N ALA A 116 2.36 -12.49 -7.95
CA ALA A 116 3.47 -13.04 -7.19
C ALA A 116 3.71 -12.29 -5.86
N LEU A 117 3.48 -10.97 -5.81
CA LEU A 117 3.54 -10.19 -4.58
C LEU A 117 2.64 -10.78 -3.48
N PHE A 118 1.41 -11.16 -3.83
CA PHE A 118 0.41 -11.69 -2.90
C PHE A 118 0.58 -13.19 -2.58
N LEU A 119 1.55 -13.86 -3.20
CA LEU A 119 2.01 -15.17 -2.72
C LEU A 119 2.84 -15.04 -1.45
N THR A 120 3.39 -13.85 -1.18
CA THR A 120 4.14 -13.59 0.05
C THR A 120 3.20 -13.23 1.21
N PRO A 121 3.40 -13.80 2.41
CA PRO A 121 2.58 -13.44 3.57
C PRO A 121 2.80 -11.98 4.01
N VAL A 122 3.97 -11.41 3.72
CA VAL A 122 4.34 -10.03 4.07
C VAL A 122 3.41 -9.04 3.38
N ALA A 123 3.10 -9.24 2.09
CA ALA A 123 2.18 -8.36 1.37
C ALA A 123 0.79 -8.29 2.02
N TRP A 124 0.22 -9.42 2.44
CA TRP A 124 -1.07 -9.42 3.12
C TRP A 124 -1.04 -8.66 4.45
N ILE A 125 0.00 -8.87 5.25
CA ILE A 125 0.18 -8.18 6.53
C ILE A 125 0.30 -6.67 6.29
N GLU A 126 1.09 -6.26 5.31
CA GLU A 126 1.30 -4.86 4.95
C GLU A 126 -0.01 -4.17 4.53
N TYR A 127 -0.73 -4.74 3.58
CA TYR A 127 -1.96 -4.13 3.06
C TYR A 127 -3.05 -4.05 4.12
N ILE A 128 -3.19 -5.08 4.97
CA ILE A 128 -4.13 -5.06 6.09
C ILE A 128 -3.72 -3.98 7.11
N ALA A 129 -2.44 -3.90 7.47
CA ALA A 129 -1.94 -2.90 8.43
C ALA A 129 -2.17 -1.47 7.92
N TYR A 130 -1.83 -1.21 6.65
CA TYR A 130 -2.04 0.10 6.02
C TYR A 130 -3.52 0.45 5.96
N SER A 131 -4.38 -0.51 5.63
CA SER A 131 -5.83 -0.29 5.59
C SER A 131 -6.41 0.07 6.95
N ILE A 132 -5.90 -0.56 8.03
CA ILE A 132 -6.25 -0.19 9.40
C ILE A 132 -5.78 1.23 9.71
N ALA A 133 -4.52 1.56 9.44
CA ALA A 133 -3.95 2.86 9.76
C ALA A 133 -4.66 4.02 9.04
N ILE A 134 -4.88 3.89 7.74
CA ILE A 134 -5.60 4.88 6.93
C ILE A 134 -7.06 4.98 7.38
N SER A 135 -7.73 3.85 7.69
CA SER A 135 -9.09 3.87 8.26
C SER A 135 -9.13 4.69 9.55
N GLU A 136 -8.22 4.42 10.48
CA GLU A 136 -8.16 5.17 11.75
C GLU A 136 -7.85 6.64 11.52
N SER A 137 -6.98 7.00 10.58
CA SER A 137 -6.75 8.41 10.19
C SER A 137 -8.04 9.10 9.74
N VAL A 138 -8.86 8.45 8.91
CA VAL A 138 -10.17 8.98 8.48
C VAL A 138 -11.14 9.11 9.66
N TRP A 139 -11.18 8.13 10.55
CA TRP A 139 -12.05 8.17 11.73
C TRP A 139 -11.62 9.25 12.75
N LEU A 140 -10.31 9.43 12.95
CA LEU A 140 -9.74 10.49 13.77
C LEU A 140 -10.07 11.86 13.20
N PHE A 141 -9.87 12.06 11.89
CA PHE A 141 -10.23 13.30 11.20
C PHE A 141 -11.72 13.62 11.38
N ARG A 142 -12.59 12.63 11.14
CA ARG A 142 -14.04 12.78 11.34
C ARG A 142 -14.39 13.18 12.77
N ARG A 143 -13.67 12.66 13.77
CA ARG A 143 -13.92 12.98 15.18
C ARG A 143 -13.48 14.40 15.54
N PHE A 144 -12.44 14.93 14.89
CA PHE A 144 -12.05 16.34 15.06
C PHE A 144 -13.06 17.30 14.43
N THR A 145 -13.69 16.92 13.32
CA THR A 145 -14.66 17.79 12.61
C THR A 145 -16.07 17.70 13.18
N GLN A 146 -16.44 16.56 13.78
CA GLN A 146 -17.70 16.42 14.51
C GLN A 146 -17.54 17.06 15.90
N LYS A 147 -17.75 18.38 16.00
CA LYS A 147 -18.03 19.01 17.30
C LYS A 147 -19.20 18.27 17.94
N ARG A 148 -19.03 17.93 19.23
CA ARG A 148 -20.07 17.27 20.05
C ARG A 148 -21.39 18.01 19.98
#